data_AF-A0A672J1V1-F1
#
_entry.id   AF-A0A672J1V1-F1
#
_cell.length_a   1.000
_cell.length_b   1.000
_cell.length_c   1.000
_cell.angle_alpha   90.00
_cell.angle_beta   90.00
_cell.angle_gamma   90.00
#
_symmetry.space_group_name_H-M   'P 1'
#
loop_
_entity.id
_entity.type
_entity.pdbx_description
1 polymer ?
#
loop_
_entity_poly.entity_id
_entity_poly.type
_entity_poly.pdbx_seq_one_letter_code
_entity_poly.pdbx_strand_id
1 'polypeptide(L)'
;MGSKVSSKMAAPTARVIQAVRPHAPLIKFPNRQGAPKPNALEALKTLANSLPQHSAISTPSAAAAAPSFSRPHVPLTPIPGTPDTLASIQLLPARYRRRPLTADEMDYIQRGGPE
;
A
#
# COMPACT_ATOMS: atom_id res chain seq x y z
N MET A 1 27.51 68.61 -25.34
CA MET A 1 26.93 67.24 -25.36
C MET A 1 28.09 66.25 -25.28
N GLY A 2 28.36 65.53 -24.19
CA GLY A 2 27.55 64.42 -23.66
C GLY A 2 27.80 63.19 -24.54
N SER A 3 28.69 62.26 -24.21
CA SER A 3 28.45 61.23 -23.20
C SER A 3 29.71 60.38 -22.95
N LYS A 4 29.96 60.05 -21.68
CA LYS A 4 30.93 59.01 -21.27
C LYS A 4 30.12 57.74 -21.00
N VAL A 5 30.20 56.73 -21.86
CA VAL A 5 29.52 55.45 -21.63
C VAL A 5 30.39 54.56 -20.74
N SER A 6 30.07 54.53 -19.44
CA SER A 6 30.67 53.59 -18.50
C SER A 6 29.97 52.25 -18.64
N SER A 7 30.62 51.29 -19.31
CA SER A 7 30.17 49.90 -19.31
C SER A 7 30.46 49.28 -17.95
N LYS A 8 29.43 49.14 -17.10
CA LYS A 8 29.51 48.36 -15.87
C LYS A 8 29.09 46.92 -16.19
N MET A 9 30.05 46.02 -16.28
CA MET A 9 29.79 44.57 -16.33
C MET A 9 29.28 44.11 -14.97
N ALA A 10 28.00 43.73 -14.88
CA ALA A 10 27.44 43.06 -13.72
C ALA A 10 27.85 41.57 -13.76
N ALA A 11 28.81 41.18 -12.93
CA ALA A 11 29.16 39.78 -12.73
C ALA A 11 28.00 39.06 -12.01
N PRO A 12 27.56 37.88 -12.48
CA PRO A 12 26.57 37.09 -11.76
C PRO A 12 27.25 36.47 -10.54
N THR A 13 27.05 37.06 -9.37
CA THR A 13 27.40 36.47 -8.08
C THR A 13 26.52 35.23 -7.88
N ALA A 14 27.06 34.06 -8.25
CA ALA A 14 26.41 32.77 -8.03
C ALA A 14 26.18 32.58 -6.53
N ARG A 15 24.90 32.57 -6.12
CA ARG A 15 24.52 32.29 -4.73
C ARG A 15 24.78 30.80 -4.46
N VAL A 16 25.79 30.51 -3.65
CA VAL A 16 26.07 29.17 -3.15
C VAL A 16 24.94 28.80 -2.17
N ILE A 17 23.97 28.01 -2.64
CA ILE A 17 22.92 27.46 -1.77
C ILE A 17 23.55 26.29 -1.02
N GLN A 18 23.94 26.54 0.23
CA GLN A 18 24.32 25.48 1.15
C GLN A 18 23.06 24.69 1.51
N ALA A 19 22.87 23.54 0.86
CA ALA A 19 21.78 22.63 1.15
C ALA A 19 22.02 21.96 2.52
N VAL A 20 21.42 22.52 3.57
CA VAL A 20 21.40 21.89 4.90
C VAL A 20 20.35 20.79 4.91
N ARG A 21 20.76 19.55 5.18
CA ARG A 21 19.83 18.42 5.30
C ARG A 21 18.95 18.63 6.55
N PRO A 22 17.61 18.64 6.42
CA PRO A 22 16.74 18.72 7.58
C PRO A 22 16.95 17.49 8.48
N HIS A 23 17.04 17.71 9.79
CA HIS A 23 17.18 16.65 10.78
C HIS A 23 15.85 15.88 10.92
N ALA A 24 15.88 14.57 10.68
CA ALA A 24 14.76 13.69 10.96
C ALA A 24 14.87 13.17 12.39
N PRO A 25 13.96 13.57 13.32
CA PRO A 25 14.01 13.11 14.70
C PRO A 25 13.75 11.60 14.80
N LEU A 26 14.45 10.95 15.72
CA LEU A 26 14.22 9.53 16.03
C LEU A 26 12.86 9.33 16.70
N ILE A 27 12.17 8.24 16.36
CA ILE A 27 10.96 7.81 17.07
C ILE A 27 11.30 7.50 18.53
N LYS A 28 10.45 7.92 19.46
CA LYS A 28 10.59 7.63 20.89
C LYS A 28 9.60 6.55 21.28
N PHE A 29 10.08 5.49 21.92
CA PHE A 29 9.20 4.48 22.49
C PHE A 29 8.78 4.89 23.92
N PRO A 30 7.53 4.61 24.33
CA PRO A 30 7.07 4.85 25.70
C PRO A 30 7.91 4.07 26.71
N ASN A 31 8.21 4.69 27.85
CA ASN A 31 8.90 4.03 28.96
C ASN A 31 8.01 2.91 29.53
N ARG A 32 8.47 1.65 29.45
CA ARG A 32 7.72 0.47 29.90
C ARG A 32 8.02 0.05 31.34
N GLN A 33 8.85 0.80 32.08
CA GLN A 33 9.29 0.42 33.42
C GLN A 33 8.19 0.51 34.50
N GLY A 34 7.07 1.20 34.24
CA GLY A 34 5.94 1.33 35.18
C GLY A 34 4.63 0.68 34.72
N ALA A 35 4.59 0.12 33.51
CA ALA A 35 3.39 -0.53 32.98
C ALA A 35 3.50 -2.04 33.25
N PRO A 36 2.61 -2.63 34.07
CA PRO A 36 2.56 -4.08 34.20
C PRO A 36 2.31 -4.66 32.81
N LYS A 37 3.19 -5.56 32.36
CA LYS A 37 3.05 -6.22 31.06
C LYS A 37 1.68 -6.94 31.09
N PRO A 38 0.68 -6.51 30.29
CA PRO A 38 -0.62 -7.16 30.35
C PRO A 38 -0.42 -8.62 29.95
N ASN A 39 -1.03 -9.52 30.72
CA ASN A 39 -1.12 -10.92 30.33
C ASN A 39 -1.64 -10.98 28.88
N ALA A 40 -1.13 -11.90 28.07
CA ALA A 40 -1.49 -12.02 26.65
C ALA A 40 -3.02 -12.05 26.44
N LEU A 41 -3.77 -12.65 27.37
CA LEU A 41 -5.24 -12.65 27.34
C LEU A 41 -5.86 -11.26 27.55
N GLU A 42 -5.33 -10.44 28.46
CA GLU A 42 -5.82 -9.08 28.72
C GLU A 42 -5.44 -8.12 27.59
N ALA A 43 -4.28 -8.34 26.96
CA ALA A 43 -3.87 -7.61 25.77
C ALA A 43 -4.82 -7.88 24.57
N LEU A 44 -5.26 -9.13 24.39
CA LEU A 44 -6.23 -9.47 23.33
C LEU A 44 -7.60 -8.83 23.57
N LYS A 45 -8.07 -8.79 24.83
CA LYS A 45 -9.34 -8.13 25.19
C LYS A 45 -9.30 -6.62 24.93
N THR A 46 -8.23 -5.94 25.31
CA THR A 46 -8.10 -4.49 25.07
C THR A 46 -7.97 -4.15 23.59
N LEU A 47 -7.32 -4.99 22.78
CA LEU A 47 -7.26 -4.82 21.33
C LEU A 47 -8.64 -4.99 20.68
N ALA A 48 -9.44 -5.97 21.10
CA ALA A 48 -10.80 -6.17 20.59
C ALA A 48 -11.73 -4.98 20.88
N ASN A 49 -11.56 -4.32 22.02
CA ASN A 49 -12.40 -3.19 22.45
C ASN A 49 -12.00 -1.84 21.83
N SER A 50 -10.83 -1.74 21.21
CA SER A 50 -10.29 -0.47 20.67
C SER A 50 -10.41 -0.34 19.15
N LEU A 51 -10.98 -1.33 18.46
CA LEU A 51 -11.22 -1.28 17.03
C LEU A 51 -12.47 -0.42 16.74
N PRO A 52 -12.37 0.70 16.01
CA PRO A 52 -13.54 1.51 15.69
C PRO A 52 -14.48 0.71 14.77
N GLN A 53 -15.69 0.43 15.26
CA GLN A 53 -16.78 -0.15 14.48
C GLN A 53 -17.23 0.87 13.42
N HIS A 54 -16.90 0.63 12.15
CA HIS A 54 -17.43 1.42 11.04
C HIS A 54 -18.88 0.99 10.76
N SER A 55 -19.81 1.93 10.95
CA SER A 55 -21.25 1.78 10.76
C SER A 55 -21.63 1.43 9.31
N ALA A 56 -22.70 0.66 9.17
CA ALA A 56 -23.26 0.02 7.97
C ALA A 56 -23.78 0.94 6.85
N ILE A 57 -23.83 0.40 5.61
CA ILE A 57 -24.88 0.70 4.61
C ILE A 57 -25.32 -0.61 3.92
N SER A 58 -26.63 -0.83 3.92
CA SER A 58 -27.37 -2.01 3.42
C SER A 58 -27.67 -1.95 1.92
N THR A 59 -27.61 -3.09 1.21
CA THR A 59 -28.38 -3.34 -0.02
C THR A 59 -28.75 -4.83 -0.12
N PRO A 60 -30.03 -5.22 -0.33
CA PRO A 60 -30.39 -6.58 -0.69
C PRO A 60 -30.50 -6.70 -2.22
N SER A 61 -29.84 -7.69 -2.82
CA SER A 61 -30.24 -8.19 -4.14
C SER A 61 -30.05 -9.69 -4.20
N ALA A 62 -31.17 -10.37 -4.44
CA ALA A 62 -31.31 -11.81 -4.47
C ALA A 62 -31.13 -12.36 -5.90
N ALA A 63 -30.78 -13.65 -5.94
CA ALA A 63 -30.89 -14.61 -7.04
C ALA A 63 -29.74 -14.67 -8.08
N ALA A 64 -28.97 -15.76 -8.06
CA ALA A 64 -29.19 -16.92 -8.94
C ALA A 64 -28.08 -17.98 -8.72
N ALA A 65 -28.45 -19.26 -8.82
CA ALA A 65 -27.70 -20.44 -8.41
C ALA A 65 -26.62 -20.92 -9.39
N ALA A 66 -25.54 -21.52 -8.86
CA ALA A 66 -24.64 -22.49 -9.51
C ALA A 66 -23.77 -23.22 -8.44
N PRO A 67 -23.27 -24.45 -8.71
CA PRO A 67 -23.26 -25.54 -7.74
C PRO A 67 -22.19 -25.45 -6.65
N SER A 68 -22.52 -26.09 -5.54
CA SER A 68 -21.70 -26.32 -4.37
C SER A 68 -20.41 -27.07 -4.70
N PHE A 69 -19.33 -26.34 -4.93
CA PHE A 69 -17.99 -26.82 -4.64
C PHE A 69 -17.75 -26.66 -3.14
N SER A 70 -17.48 -27.76 -2.45
CA SER A 70 -17.11 -27.80 -1.03
C SER A 70 -15.73 -27.16 -0.81
N ARG A 71 -15.62 -25.86 -1.02
CA ARG A 71 -14.51 -25.04 -0.57
C ARG A 71 -15.07 -24.20 0.59
N PRO A 72 -14.37 -24.05 1.73
CA PRO A 72 -14.73 -23.00 2.66
C PRO A 72 -14.70 -21.71 1.85
N HIS A 73 -15.86 -21.07 1.69
CA HIS A 73 -16.02 -19.80 1.02
C HIS A 73 -15.18 -18.78 1.80
N VAL A 74 -13.88 -18.73 1.49
CA VAL A 74 -13.00 -17.68 1.97
C VAL A 74 -13.63 -16.43 1.40
N PRO A 75 -14.17 -15.51 2.24
CA PRO A 75 -14.67 -14.26 1.72
C PRO A 75 -13.50 -13.66 0.94
N LEU A 76 -13.71 -13.41 -0.36
CA LEU A 76 -12.79 -12.63 -1.17
C LEU A 76 -12.76 -11.27 -0.48
N THR A 77 -11.83 -11.10 0.46
CA THR A 77 -11.60 -9.82 1.08
C THR A 77 -11.21 -8.92 -0.07
N PRO A 78 -11.97 -7.83 -0.33
CA PRO A 78 -11.56 -6.86 -1.33
C PRO A 78 -10.17 -6.41 -0.92
N ILE A 79 -9.14 -6.82 -1.67
CA ILE A 79 -7.79 -6.35 -1.41
C ILE A 79 -7.86 -4.84 -1.68
N PRO A 80 -7.56 -3.99 -0.69
CA PRO A 80 -7.56 -2.56 -0.91
C PRO A 80 -6.49 -2.24 -1.96
N GLY A 81 -6.91 -1.77 -3.14
CA GLY A 81 -5.99 -1.45 -4.23
C GLY A 81 -6.68 -1.41 -5.60
N THR A 82 -5.98 -0.83 -6.58
CA THR A 82 -6.40 -0.91 -7.98
C THR A 82 -6.29 -2.35 -8.48
N PRO A 83 -7.35 -2.92 -9.07
CA PRO A 83 -7.28 -4.25 -9.65
C PRO A 83 -6.26 -4.28 -10.79
N ASP A 84 -5.47 -5.34 -10.84
CA ASP A 84 -4.53 -5.54 -11.93
C ASP A 84 -5.30 -5.65 -13.26
N THR A 85 -4.90 -4.86 -14.25
CA THR A 85 -5.43 -4.87 -15.62
C THR A 85 -4.31 -5.16 -16.59
N LEU A 86 -4.61 -5.70 -17.78
CA LEU A 86 -3.57 -6.01 -18.76
C LEU A 86 -2.73 -4.77 -19.14
N ALA A 87 -3.35 -3.60 -19.17
CA ALA A 87 -2.66 -2.33 -19.39
C ALA A 87 -1.70 -1.95 -18.24
N SER A 88 -2.07 -2.19 -16.97
CA SER A 88 -1.19 -1.88 -15.83
C SER A 88 0.03 -2.79 -15.80
N ILE A 89 -0.14 -4.06 -16.16
CA ILE A 89 0.96 -5.05 -16.24
C ILE A 89 1.96 -4.66 -17.34
N GLN A 90 1.48 -4.11 -18.46
CA GLN A 90 2.35 -3.63 -19.53
C GLN A 90 3.20 -2.42 -19.13
N LEU A 91 2.78 -1.61 -18.16
CA LEU A 91 3.62 -0.52 -17.64
C LEU A 91 4.77 -1.01 -16.76
N LEU A 92 4.66 -2.21 -16.15
CA LEU A 92 5.68 -2.71 -15.23
C LEU A 92 6.96 -3.12 -15.97
N PRO A 93 8.15 -2.96 -15.37
CA PRO A 93 9.38 -3.53 -15.91
C PRO A 93 9.30 -5.06 -16.07
N ALA A 94 9.94 -5.61 -17.10
CA ALA A 94 9.83 -7.03 -17.45
C ALA A 94 10.13 -7.99 -16.29
N ARG A 95 11.09 -7.63 -15.43
CA ARG A 95 11.48 -8.40 -14.22
C ARG A 95 10.36 -8.54 -13.17
N TYR A 96 9.30 -7.74 -13.25
CA TYR A 96 8.15 -7.77 -12.34
C TYR A 96 6.85 -8.26 -13.02
N ARG A 97 6.87 -8.53 -14.34
CA ARG A 97 5.69 -9.04 -15.05
C ARG A 97 5.55 -10.54 -14.79
N ARG A 98 4.36 -10.96 -14.33
CA ARG A 98 3.99 -12.39 -14.22
C ARG A 98 3.70 -12.96 -15.61
N ARG A 99 3.82 -14.29 -15.76
CA ARG A 99 3.42 -14.96 -17.00
C ARG A 99 1.89 -15.11 -17.05
N PRO A 100 1.26 -14.99 -18.23
CA PRO A 100 -0.15 -15.36 -18.41
C PRO A 100 -0.37 -16.82 -18.07
N LEU A 101 -1.46 -17.12 -17.36
CA LEU A 101 -1.88 -18.49 -17.06
C LEU A 101 -2.65 -19.09 -18.25
N THR A 102 -2.36 -20.33 -18.59
CA THR A 102 -3.11 -21.09 -19.60
C THR A 102 -4.36 -21.73 -18.99
N ALA A 103 -5.36 -22.09 -19.80
CA ALA A 103 -6.58 -22.75 -19.30
C ALA A 103 -6.29 -24.05 -18.56
N ASP A 104 -5.45 -24.91 -19.14
CA ASP A 104 -5.05 -26.18 -18.52
C ASP A 104 -4.35 -25.98 -17.17
N GLU A 105 -3.52 -24.94 -17.06
CA GLU A 105 -2.83 -24.58 -15.82
C GLU A 105 -3.79 -24.03 -14.76
N MET A 106 -4.76 -23.19 -15.16
CA MET A 106 -5.81 -22.74 -14.25
C MET A 106 -6.56 -23.94 -13.65
N ASP A 107 -6.93 -24.90 -14.48
CA ASP A 107 -7.64 -26.09 -14.01
C ASP A 107 -6.75 -26.98 -13.15
N TYR A 108 -5.48 -27.15 -13.49
CA TYR A 108 -4.53 -27.90 -12.68
C TYR A 108 -4.32 -27.28 -11.29
N ILE A 109 -4.19 -25.96 -11.23
CA ILE A 109 -4.09 -25.20 -9.96
C ILE A 109 -5.39 -25.32 -9.15
N GLN A 110 -6.55 -25.24 -9.81
CA GLN A 110 -7.85 -25.36 -9.16
C GLN A 110 -8.09 -26.78 -8.62
N ARG A 111 -7.69 -27.82 -9.36
CA ARG A 111 -7.76 -29.23 -8.96
C ARG A 111 -6.80 -29.56 -7.81
N GLY A 112 -5.66 -28.87 -7.72
CA GLY A 112 -4.72 -29.00 -6.62
C GLY A 112 -3.49 -29.86 -6.91
N GLY A 113 -3.21 -30.17 -8.17
CA GLY A 113 -2.03 -30.95 -8.58
C GLY A 113 -2.39 -32.20 -9.39
N PRO A 114 -1.41 -33.11 -9.58
CA PRO A 114 -1.63 -34.41 -10.20
C PRO A 114 -2.15 -35.41 -9.15
N GLU A 115 -2.94 -36.38 -9.62
CA GLU A 115 -3.41 -37.52 -8.82
C GLU A 115 -2.27 -38.53 -8.54
#